data_AF-A0A353GNV4-F1
#
_entry.id   AF-A0A353GNV4-F1
#
_cell.length_a   1.000
_cell.length_b   1.000
_cell.length_c   1.000
_cell.angle_alpha   90.00
_cell.angle_beta   90.00
_cell.angle_gamma   90.00
#
_symmetry.space_group_name_H-M   'P 1'
#
loop_
_entity.id
_entity.type
_entity.pdbx_description
1 polymer ?
#
loop_
_entity_poly.entity_id
_entity_poly.type
_entity_poly.pdbx_seq_one_letter_code
_entity_poly.pdbx_strand_id
1 'polypeptide(L)' 'VYQLSMKGCDIVPDLKAEDIKETVETKTQEEANKYVALGWLLIDTYKMNDQTFYMVAWTKAEAPVRP' A
#
# COMPACT_ATOMS: atom_id res chain seq x y z
N VAL A 1 25.35 -12.83 8.81
CA VAL A 1 25.24 -11.97 7.61
C VAL A 1 24.07 -12.49 6.80
N TYR A 2 22.88 -11.89 6.92
CA TYR A 2 21.68 -12.40 6.25
C TYR A 2 21.46 -11.60 4.97
N GLN A 3 21.66 -12.25 3.83
CA GLN A 3 21.23 -11.75 2.53
C GLN A 3 19.73 -12.01 2.38
N LEU A 4 18.95 -10.95 2.28
CA LEU A 4 17.56 -11.02 1.80
C LEU A 4 17.53 -10.59 0.34
N SER A 5 17.54 -11.60 -0.52
CA SER A 5 17.15 -11.52 -1.91
C SER A 5 15.65 -11.22 -1.97
N MET A 6 15.26 -10.06 -2.49
CA MET A 6 13.87 -9.83 -2.90
C MET A 6 13.86 -9.31 -4.33
N LYS A 7 13.64 -10.23 -5.26
CA LYS A 7 13.15 -9.91 -6.59
C LYS A 7 11.67 -9.54 -6.49
N GLY A 8 11.31 -8.40 -7.05
CA GLY A 8 9.99 -8.16 -7.65
C GLY A 8 8.86 -7.87 -6.67
N CYS A 9 8.71 -6.60 -6.34
CA CYS A 9 7.40 -5.99 -6.15
C CYS A 9 7.62 -4.48 -6.32
N ASP A 10 6.77 -3.78 -7.04
CA ASP A 10 6.81 -2.33 -7.23
C ASP A 10 6.39 -1.59 -5.94
N ILE A 11 6.95 -2.01 -4.80
CA ILE A 11 6.84 -1.32 -3.52
C ILE A 11 7.60 -0.02 -3.69
N VAL A 12 6.94 1.11 -3.43
CA VAL A 12 7.55 2.45 -3.55
C VAL A 12 8.86 2.44 -2.74
N PRO A 13 10.04 2.41 -3.40
CA PRO A 13 11.27 1.95 -2.77
C PRO A 13 11.85 2.93 -1.74
N ASP A 14 11.23 4.09 -1.57
CA ASP A 14 11.69 5.18 -0.70
C ASP A 14 10.65 5.62 0.34
N LEU A 15 9.53 4.90 0.48
CA LEU A 15 8.51 5.30 1.46
C LEU A 15 8.91 4.83 2.87
N LYS A 16 9.20 5.77 3.77
CA LYS A 16 9.43 5.45 5.18
C LYS A 16 8.10 5.33 5.92
N ALA A 17 8.06 4.47 6.92
CA ALA A 17 6.89 4.34 7.79
C ALA A 17 6.51 5.67 8.48
N GLU A 18 7.48 6.57 8.67
CA GLU A 18 7.32 7.92 9.24
C GLU A 18 6.49 8.86 8.33
N ASP A 19 6.55 8.62 7.02
CA ASP A 19 5.83 9.42 6.01
C ASP A 19 4.37 9.00 5.91
N ILE A 20 4.03 7.79 6.40
CA ILE A 20 2.68 7.25 6.38
C ILE A 20 1.84 7.94 7.46
N LYS A 21 0.79 8.64 7.03
CA LYS A 21 -0.19 9.27 7.92
C LYS A 21 -1.37 8.35 8.22
N GLU A 22 -1.76 7.55 7.24
CA GLU A 22 -2.86 6.60 7.38
C GLU A 22 -2.64 5.40 6.46
N THR A 23 -3.12 4.23 6.86
CA THR A 23 -3.16 3.03 6.04
C THR A 23 -4.59 2.51 5.94
N VAL A 24 -4.93 1.95 4.78
CA VAL A 24 -6.20 1.27 4.55
C VAL A 24 -5.91 -0.07 3.89
N GLU A 25 -6.56 -1.10 4.41
CA GLU A 25 -6.55 -2.43 3.81
C GLU A 25 -7.82 -2.62 2.98
N THR A 26 -7.63 -3.11 1.76
CA THR A 26 -8.73 -3.41 0.84
C THR A 26 -8.66 -4.89 0.44
N LYS A 27 -9.82 -5.49 0.19
CA LYS A 27 -9.94 -6.92 -0.11
C LYS A 27 -9.90 -7.23 -1.60
N THR A 28 -9.94 -6.20 -2.44
CA THR A 28 -9.98 -6.32 -3.89
C THR A 28 -9.07 -5.29 -4.53
N GLN A 29 -8.50 -5.65 -5.68
CA GLN A 29 -7.66 -4.74 -6.44
C GLN A 29 -8.46 -3.53 -6.95
N GLU A 30 -9.73 -3.72 -7.30
CA GLU A 30 -10.58 -2.61 -7.77
C GLU A 30 -10.75 -1.54 -6.69
N GLU A 31 -10.95 -1.96 -5.44
CA GLU A 31 -11.07 -1.05 -4.30
C GLU A 31 -9.75 -0.33 -4.04
N ALA A 32 -8.62 -1.06 -4.03
CA ALA A 32 -7.29 -0.45 -3.93
C ALA A 32 -7.05 0.60 -5.02
N ASN A 33 -7.47 0.32 -6.26
CA ASN A 33 -7.32 1.24 -7.39
C ASN A 33 -8.14 2.52 -7.20
N LYS A 34 -9.29 2.49 -6.50
CA LYS A 34 -10.06 3.70 -6.17
C LYS A 34 -9.25 4.62 -5.26
N TYR A 35 -8.60 4.07 -4.24
CA TYR A 35 -7.69 4.83 -3.38
C TYR A 35 -6.48 5.36 -4.17
N VAL A 36 -5.87 4.54 -5.01
CA VAL A 36 -4.72 4.97 -5.85
C VAL A 36 -5.11 6.11 -6.79
N ALA A 37 -6.31 6.07 -7.38
CA ALA A 37 -6.82 7.16 -8.22
C ALA A 37 -7.02 8.47 -7.45
N LEU A 38 -7.26 8.40 -6.14
CA LEU A 38 -7.36 9.55 -5.23
C LEU A 38 -5.99 10.03 -4.71
N GLY A 39 -4.90 9.37 -5.12
CA GLY A 39 -3.53 9.73 -4.76
C GLY A 39 -2.96 8.97 -3.57
N TRP A 40 -3.60 7.88 -3.13
CA TRP A 40 -2.99 6.95 -2.19
C TRP A 40 -1.91 6.11 -2.88
N LEU A 41 -0.97 5.60 -2.09
CA LEU A 41 0.11 4.75 -2.58
C LEU A 41 -0.12 3.31 -2.15
N LEU A 42 -0.03 2.36 -3.08
CA LEU A 42 -0.01 0.94 -2.73
C LEU A 42 1.35 0.63 -2.09
N ILE A 43 1.33 0.21 -0.83
CA ILE A 43 2.54 -0.01 -0.03
C ILE A 43 2.81 -1.48 0.25
N ASP A 44 1.78 -2.33 0.20
CA ASP A 44 1.93 -3.76 0.39
C ASP A 44 0.79 -4.52 -0.26
N THR A 45 1.03 -5.80 -0.55
CA THR A 45 0.01 -6.74 -1.01
C THR A 45 0.33 -8.11 -0.46
N TYR A 46 -0.59 -8.66 0.31
CA TYR A 46 -0.39 -9.95 0.98
C TYR A 46 -1.59 -10.87 0.79
N LYS A 47 -1.36 -12.18 0.92
CA LYS A 47 -2.41 -13.20 0.79
C LYS A 47 -2.67 -13.87 2.13
N MET A 48 -3.93 -14.00 2.50
CA MET A 48 -4.37 -14.69 3.71
C MET A 48 -5.63 -15.52 3.39
N ASN A 49 -5.59 -16.83 3.68
CA ASN A 49 -6.71 -17.77 3.46
C ASN A 49 -7.33 -17.69 2.05
N ASP A 50 -6.48 -17.81 1.01
CA ASP A 50 -6.85 -17.67 -0.42
C ASP A 50 -7.42 -16.30 -0.85
N GLN A 51 -7.50 -15.34 0.07
CA GLN A 51 -7.89 -13.97 -0.23
C GLN A 51 -6.65 -13.07 -0.36
N THR A 52 -6.65 -12.18 -1.35
CA THR A 52 -5.59 -11.18 -1.53
C THR A 52 -6.02 -9.86 -0.92
N PHE A 53 -5.14 -9.25 -0.14
CA PHE A 53 -5.34 -7.96 0.51
C PHE A 53 -4.34 -6.97 -0.05
N TYR A 54 -4.81 -5.75 -0.28
CA TYR A 54 -4.01 -4.66 -0.82
C TYR A 54 -3.99 -3.54 0.21
N MET A 55 -2.78 -3.19 0.64
CA MET A 55 -2.58 -2.17 1.66
C MET A 55 -2.14 -0.87 0.98
N VAL A 56 -2.96 0.16 1.10
CA VAL A 56 -2.68 1.49 0.57
C VAL A 56 -2.38 2.45 1.72
N ALA A 57 -1.55 3.44 1.46
CA ALA A 57 -1.12 4.43 2.44
C ALA A 57 -1.32 5.85 1.93
N TRP A 58 -1.74 6.71 2.84
CA TRP A 58 -1.78 8.14 2.63
C TRP A 58 -0.53 8.77 3.23
N THR A 59 0.19 9.55 2.43
CA THR A 59 1.49 10.11 2.79
C THR A 59 1.52 11.63 2.70
N LYS A 60 0.45 12.23 2.18
CA LYS A 60 0.33 13.68 2.06
C LYS A 60 -0.03 14.29 3.41
N ALA A 61 0.39 15.53 3.63
CA ALA A 61 0.07 16.28 4.84
C ALA A 61 -1.41 16.70 4.92
N GLU A 62 -2.10 16.76 3.79
CA GLU A 62 -3.53 17.06 3.71
C GLU A 62 -4.40 15.86 4.18
N ALA A 63 -5.67 16.12 4.47
CA ALA A 63 -6.59 15.06 4.89
C ALA A 63 -6.77 14.01 3.78
N PRO A 64 -6.79 12.70 4.12
CA PRO A 64 -6.96 11.63 3.15
C PRO A 64 -8.30 11.70 2.43
N VAL A 65 -8.28 11.65 1.09
CA VAL A 65 -9.49 11.57 0.27
C VAL A 65 -9.91 10.12 0.15
N ARG A 66 -11.15 9.79 0.49
CA ARG A 66 -11.67 8.41 0.49
C ARG A 66 -12.76 8.24 -0.58
N PRO A 67 -12.86 7.06 -1.22
CA PRO A 67 -13.90 6.77 -2.20
C PRO A 67 -15.28 6.54 -1.58
#